data_AF-A0A2D6P6Q8-F1
#
_entry.id   AF-A0A2D6P6Q8-F1
#
_cell.length_a   1.000
_cell.length_b   1.000
_cell.length_c   1.000
_cell.angle_alpha   90.00
_cell.angle_beta   90.00
_cell.angle_gamma   90.00
#
_symmetry.space_group_name_H-M   'P 1'
#
loop_
_entity.id
_entity.type
_entity.pdbx_description
1 polymer ?
#
loop_
_entity_poly.entity_id
_entity_poly.type
_entity_poly.pdbx_seq_one_letter_code
_entity_poly.pdbx_strand_id
1 'polypeptide(L)'
;MSDEQVSKKVRYNVEKLYFDDYRVYEDGREEGLNIYQNNMGRLEGGRFHDPIYNNPNAKRQIYTFGCSWTYGWDLEQEQTFTHLLGDEDTAVYNCGAGGTGFDFACKRLAEVYMPESRRQIFIITIPHTFRRIWFDDDGVAYKAWAIPQKYNYNDYNIYLSFIHQYNMINKFVGRDKIIWGTWGKHSQAISNVPDDLIEIKLNCVDYTSSHHPGVESNKLYAEEIKNVLQNRFK
;
A
#
# COMPACT_ATOMS: atom_id res chain seq x y z
N MET A 1 -36.53 -1.22 -9.03
CA MET A 1 -35.31 -0.54 -8.56
C MET A 1 -35.50 0.92 -8.91
N SER A 2 -35.77 1.77 -7.93
CA SER A 2 -35.81 3.22 -8.17
C SER A 2 -34.39 3.67 -8.54
N ASP A 3 -34.30 4.56 -9.53
CA ASP A 3 -33.09 5.32 -9.88
C ASP A 3 -32.74 6.30 -8.75
N GLU A 4 -32.55 5.79 -7.54
CA GLU A 4 -32.24 6.60 -6.39
C GLU A 4 -30.79 7.04 -6.49
N GLN A 5 -30.61 8.32 -6.84
CA GLN A 5 -29.32 8.99 -6.82
C GLN A 5 -28.61 8.70 -5.49
N VAL A 6 -27.31 8.43 -5.55
CA VAL A 6 -26.49 8.20 -4.35
C VAL A 6 -26.74 9.31 -3.33
N SER A 7 -27.18 8.95 -2.12
CA SER A 7 -27.61 9.92 -1.12
C SER A 7 -26.47 10.87 -0.75
N LYS A 8 -26.81 12.11 -0.33
CA LYS A 8 -25.81 13.10 0.10
C LYS A 8 -24.90 12.56 1.20
N LYS A 9 -25.44 11.77 2.14
CA LYS A 9 -24.67 11.15 3.23
C LYS A 9 -23.68 10.11 2.68
N VAL A 10 -24.11 9.23 1.77
CA VAL A 10 -23.24 8.23 1.15
C VAL A 10 -22.12 8.92 0.37
N ARG A 11 -22.46 9.92 -0.46
CA ARG A 11 -21.45 10.71 -1.19
C ARG A 11 -20.48 11.37 -0.24
N TYR A 12 -20.97 12.04 0.81
CA TYR A 12 -20.12 12.70 1.79
C TYR A 12 -19.12 11.72 2.42
N ASN A 13 -19.60 10.64 3.05
CA ASN A 13 -18.72 9.71 3.76
C ASN A 13 -17.71 9.02 2.83
N VAL A 14 -18.14 8.64 1.62
CA VAL A 14 -17.27 7.97 0.64
C VAL A 14 -16.25 8.94 0.06
N GLU A 15 -16.66 10.12 -0.39
CA GLU A 15 -15.75 11.14 -0.95
C GLU A 15 -14.80 11.66 0.13
N LYS A 16 -15.25 11.77 1.39
CA LYS A 16 -14.43 12.16 2.54
C LYS A 16 -13.32 11.15 2.83
N LEU A 17 -13.61 9.86 2.72
CA LEU A 17 -12.58 8.82 2.82
C LEU A 17 -11.67 8.80 1.59
N TYR A 18 -12.26 8.90 0.39
CA TYR A 18 -11.53 8.67 -0.86
C TYR A 18 -10.65 9.87 -1.25
N PHE A 19 -11.12 11.11 -1.10
CA PHE A 19 -10.35 12.28 -1.54
C PHE A 19 -9.60 12.95 -0.39
N ASP A 20 -10.16 12.96 0.82
CA ASP A 20 -9.56 13.66 1.95
C ASP A 20 -8.80 12.71 2.89
N ASP A 21 -8.93 11.39 2.72
CA ASP A 21 -8.42 10.36 3.63
C ASP A 21 -8.99 10.50 5.07
N TYR A 22 -10.28 10.83 5.22
CA TYR A 22 -10.97 10.91 6.51
C TYR A 22 -12.00 9.81 6.68
N ARG A 23 -12.07 9.25 7.90
CA ARG A 23 -13.18 8.40 8.31
C ARG A 23 -14.23 9.26 9.00
N VAL A 24 -15.49 9.07 8.62
CA VAL A 24 -16.65 9.64 9.31
C VAL A 24 -17.31 8.54 10.15
N TYR A 25 -17.47 8.79 11.45
CA TYR A 25 -18.17 7.90 12.38
C TYR A 25 -19.69 8.18 12.38
N GLU A 26 -20.46 7.27 12.98
CA GLU A 26 -21.93 7.38 13.05
C GLU A 26 -22.40 8.68 13.73
N ASP A 27 -21.67 9.13 14.76
CA ASP A 27 -21.90 10.38 15.49
C ASP A 27 -21.49 11.65 14.71
N GLY A 28 -21.01 11.50 13.47
CA GLY A 28 -20.52 12.57 12.62
C GLY A 28 -19.10 13.02 12.95
N ARG A 29 -18.42 12.38 13.92
CA ARG A 29 -17.02 12.67 14.21
C ARG A 29 -16.17 12.27 13.00
N GLU A 30 -15.30 13.18 12.59
CA GLU A 30 -14.32 12.91 11.56
C GLU A 30 -12.98 12.59 12.21
N GLU A 31 -12.35 11.53 11.74
CA GLU A 31 -10.98 11.18 12.10
C GLU A 31 -10.17 11.17 10.81
N GLY A 32 -9.22 12.11 10.73
CA GLY A 32 -8.20 12.08 9.70
C GLY A 32 -7.52 10.73 9.82
N LEU A 33 -7.67 9.90 8.81
CA LEU A 33 -6.74 8.80 8.66
C LEU A 33 -5.46 9.54 8.33
N ASN A 34 -4.51 9.56 9.27
CA ASN A 34 -3.15 10.03 9.03
C ASN A 34 -2.50 9.10 7.98
N ILE A 35 -3.02 9.17 6.77
CA ILE A 35 -2.84 8.30 5.62
C ILE A 35 -2.75 6.82 6.03
N TYR A 36 -3.51 6.42 7.07
CA TYR A 36 -3.41 5.16 7.82
C TYR A 36 -2.17 5.04 8.77
N GLN A 37 -2.24 5.70 9.93
CA GLN A 37 -1.36 5.50 11.11
C GLN A 37 0.15 5.76 10.91
N ASN A 38 0.52 6.78 10.12
CA ASN A 38 1.92 7.15 10.00
C ASN A 38 2.51 7.83 11.27
N ASN A 39 1.68 8.51 12.08
CA ASN A 39 2.16 9.29 13.23
C ASN A 39 1.08 9.57 14.30
N MET A 40 0.22 8.60 14.65
CA MET A 40 -0.83 8.75 15.68
C MET A 40 -1.69 10.04 15.60
N GLY A 41 -2.00 10.54 14.40
CA GLY A 41 -2.88 11.72 14.24
C GLY A 41 -2.18 13.08 14.18
N ARG A 42 -0.83 13.15 14.08
CA ARG A 42 -0.10 14.41 13.86
C ARG A 42 0.16 14.66 12.36
N LEU A 43 -0.22 15.84 11.86
CA LEU A 43 -0.17 16.21 10.43
C LEU A 43 1.26 16.42 9.89
N GLU A 44 2.26 16.59 10.76
CA GLU A 44 3.69 16.59 10.41
C GLU A 44 4.29 15.20 10.64
N GLY A 45 5.00 14.62 9.65
CA GLY A 45 5.77 13.38 9.84
C GLY A 45 5.36 12.16 9.01
N GLY A 46 4.85 12.34 7.79
CA GLY A 46 4.65 11.22 6.86
C GLY A 46 5.94 10.77 6.17
N ARG A 47 6.05 9.48 5.83
CA ARG A 47 7.22 8.89 5.15
C ARG A 47 7.20 9.03 3.62
N PHE A 48 6.24 9.78 3.09
CA PHE A 48 6.09 9.93 1.64
C PHE A 48 7.34 10.53 1.00
N HIS A 49 7.93 11.53 1.63
CA HIS A 49 9.24 12.06 1.25
C HIS A 49 10.30 11.50 2.19
N ASP A 50 11.25 10.77 1.62
CA ASP A 50 12.44 10.38 2.36
C ASP A 50 13.27 11.63 2.73
N PRO A 51 13.85 11.72 3.94
CA PRO A 51 14.65 12.89 4.33
C PRO A 51 15.98 13.01 3.57
N ILE A 52 16.48 11.91 2.99
CA ILE A 52 17.78 11.85 2.31
C ILE A 52 17.59 11.69 0.79
N TYR A 53 16.73 10.75 0.39
CA TYR A 53 16.60 10.31 -1.00
C TYR A 53 15.30 10.81 -1.64
N ASN A 54 15.13 12.12 -1.82
CA ASN A 54 13.87 12.72 -2.33
C ASN A 54 14.03 13.67 -3.53
N ASN A 55 15.18 13.68 -4.19
CA ASN A 55 15.44 14.59 -5.30
C ASN A 55 14.46 14.35 -6.47
N PRO A 56 13.55 15.28 -6.80
CA PRO A 56 12.58 15.09 -7.89
C PRO A 56 13.26 14.99 -9.27
N ASN A 57 14.52 15.41 -9.39
CA ASN A 57 15.31 15.31 -10.61
C ASN A 57 16.23 14.07 -10.66
N ALA A 58 16.13 13.18 -9.67
CA ALA A 58 16.84 11.90 -9.67
C ALA A 58 16.59 11.11 -10.97
N LYS A 59 17.60 10.33 -11.40
CA LYS A 59 17.53 9.51 -12.61
C LYS A 59 16.41 8.48 -12.50
N ARG A 60 16.24 7.89 -11.32
CA ARG A 60 15.16 6.95 -10.98
C ARG A 60 14.29 7.52 -9.87
N GLN A 61 13.00 7.22 -9.94
CA GLN A 61 12.02 7.55 -8.90
C GLN A 61 11.29 6.27 -8.53
N ILE A 62 11.55 5.75 -7.34
CA ILE A 62 10.99 4.51 -6.84
C ILE A 62 9.84 4.83 -5.89
N TYR A 63 8.64 4.37 -6.24
CA TYR A 63 7.45 4.50 -5.39
C TYR A 63 7.10 3.14 -4.82
N THR A 64 6.97 3.06 -3.50
CA THR A 64 6.65 1.81 -2.79
C THR A 64 5.23 1.84 -2.26
N PHE A 65 4.44 0.79 -2.50
CA PHE A 65 3.02 0.71 -2.11
C PHE A 65 2.75 -0.56 -1.31
N GLY A 66 1.85 -0.46 -0.34
CA GLY A 66 1.40 -1.58 0.47
C GLY A 66 0.76 -1.12 1.78
N CYS A 67 0.73 -2.01 2.76
CA CYS A 67 0.13 -1.71 4.06
C CYS A 67 1.14 -1.15 5.08
N SER A 68 0.89 -1.40 6.38
CA SER A 68 1.78 -1.06 7.49
C SER A 68 3.18 -1.67 7.35
N TRP A 69 3.31 -2.78 6.63
CA TRP A 69 4.59 -3.46 6.44
C TRP A 69 5.45 -2.75 5.38
N THR A 70 4.82 -2.07 4.42
CA THR A 70 5.51 -1.16 3.49
C THR A 70 5.77 0.19 4.14
N TYR A 71 4.84 0.66 4.96
CA TYR A 71 5.05 1.86 5.76
C TYR A 71 6.27 1.74 6.69
N GLY A 72 6.54 0.53 7.20
CA GLY A 72 7.60 0.28 8.18
C GLY A 72 7.17 0.65 9.60
N TRP A 73 5.96 0.23 9.99
CA TRP A 73 5.44 0.47 11.34
C TRP A 73 6.40 -0.12 12.40
N ASP A 74 6.69 0.68 13.43
CA ASP A 74 7.63 0.41 14.54
C ASP A 74 9.12 0.44 14.15
N LEU A 75 9.44 0.86 12.93
CA LEU A 75 10.83 1.06 12.50
C LEU A 75 11.12 2.54 12.33
N GLU A 76 12.36 2.95 12.55
CA GLU A 76 12.82 4.29 12.11
C GLU A 76 12.83 4.35 10.56
N GLN A 77 12.81 5.56 10.00
CA GLN A 77 12.76 5.76 8.53
C GLN A 77 13.89 5.00 7.83
N GLU A 78 15.10 5.13 8.36
CA GLU A 78 16.35 4.60 7.82
C GLU A 78 16.41 3.06 7.84
N GLN A 79 15.53 2.44 8.61
CA GLN A 79 15.43 0.98 8.75
C GLN A 79 14.42 0.36 7.77
N THR A 80 13.57 1.18 7.13
CA THR A 80 12.56 0.68 6.20
C THR A 80 13.19 0.23 4.90
N PHE A 81 12.65 -0.81 4.27
CA PHE A 81 13.14 -1.24 2.97
C PHE A 81 13.03 -0.10 1.94
N THR A 82 12.00 0.75 2.02
CA THR A 82 11.83 1.89 1.11
C THR A 82 13.02 2.84 1.16
N HIS A 83 13.46 3.23 2.37
CA HIS A 83 14.65 4.07 2.52
C HIS A 83 15.89 3.38 1.96
N LEU A 84 16.06 2.10 2.25
CA LEU A 84 17.23 1.31 1.86
C LEU A 84 17.38 1.11 0.35
N LEU A 85 16.35 1.45 -0.45
CA LEU A 85 16.42 1.46 -1.92
C LEU A 85 17.06 2.74 -2.49
N GLY A 86 17.23 3.77 -1.68
CA GLY A 86 17.79 5.05 -2.09
C GLY A 86 19.30 4.97 -2.34
N ASP A 87 19.75 5.71 -3.34
CA ASP A 87 21.15 5.96 -3.67
C ASP A 87 21.30 7.37 -4.27
N GLU A 88 22.49 7.72 -4.73
CA GLU A 88 22.81 9.03 -5.31
C GLU A 88 21.99 9.39 -6.57
N ASP A 89 21.48 8.39 -7.29
CA ASP A 89 20.74 8.55 -8.54
C ASP A 89 19.22 8.30 -8.38
N THR A 90 18.77 7.97 -7.16
CA THR A 90 17.43 7.47 -6.90
C THR A 90 16.70 8.30 -5.84
N ALA A 91 15.51 8.77 -6.19
CA ALA A 91 14.54 9.24 -5.21
C ALA A 91 13.57 8.13 -4.82
N VAL A 92 13.25 8.01 -3.53
CA VAL A 92 12.34 7.01 -2.99
C VAL A 92 11.15 7.68 -2.32
N TYR A 93 9.97 7.10 -2.53
CA TYR A 93 8.70 7.60 -1.98
C TYR A 93 7.95 6.45 -1.29
N ASN A 94 7.64 6.62 0.00
CA ASN A 94 6.85 5.63 0.74
C ASN A 94 5.36 5.95 0.66
N CYS A 95 4.64 5.20 -0.17
CA CYS A 95 3.18 5.27 -0.30
C CYS A 95 2.46 4.17 0.50
N GLY A 96 3.17 3.50 1.42
CA GLY A 96 2.63 2.50 2.34
C GLY A 96 1.78 3.11 3.47
N ALA A 97 0.82 2.33 3.96
CA ALA A 97 -0.23 2.84 4.83
C ALA A 97 -0.82 1.76 5.77
N GLY A 98 -0.96 2.04 7.06
CA GLY A 98 -1.31 1.07 8.09
C GLY A 98 -2.75 0.50 8.08
N GLY A 99 -2.90 -0.78 7.78
CA GLY A 99 -4.21 -1.43 7.80
C GLY A 99 -5.06 -1.16 6.56
N THR A 100 -4.39 -0.87 5.45
CA THR A 100 -4.96 -0.77 4.11
C THR A 100 -5.01 -2.10 3.36
N GLY A 101 -5.81 -2.12 2.31
CA GLY A 101 -5.90 -3.18 1.30
C GLY A 101 -5.15 -2.84 0.02
N PHE A 102 -5.22 -3.75 -0.96
CA PHE A 102 -4.61 -3.55 -2.28
C PHE A 102 -5.31 -2.42 -3.06
N ASP A 103 -6.59 -2.20 -2.85
CA ASP A 103 -7.37 -1.10 -3.41
C ASP A 103 -6.81 0.28 -3.03
N PHE A 104 -6.34 0.45 -1.80
CA PHE A 104 -5.65 1.68 -1.39
C PHE A 104 -4.32 1.87 -2.13
N ALA A 105 -3.53 0.81 -2.32
CA ALA A 105 -2.31 0.89 -3.12
C ALA A 105 -2.64 1.31 -4.57
N CYS A 106 -3.74 0.81 -5.14
CA CYS A 106 -4.22 1.23 -6.46
C CYS A 106 -4.57 2.72 -6.50
N LYS A 107 -5.33 3.21 -5.49
CA LYS A 107 -5.67 4.63 -5.33
C LYS A 107 -4.40 5.49 -5.28
N ARG A 108 -3.48 5.18 -4.38
CA ARG A 108 -2.23 5.95 -4.21
C ARG A 108 -1.38 5.95 -5.47
N LEU A 109 -1.33 4.82 -6.19
CA LEU A 109 -0.63 4.76 -7.47
C LEU A 109 -1.26 5.74 -8.47
N ALA A 110 -2.58 5.77 -8.59
CA ALA A 110 -3.28 6.67 -9.50
C ALA A 110 -3.03 8.16 -9.19
N GLU A 111 -2.80 8.51 -7.93
CA GLU A 111 -2.51 9.88 -7.51
C GLU A 111 -1.09 10.35 -7.84
N VAL A 112 -0.12 9.43 -7.96
CA VAL A 112 1.31 9.77 -8.19
C VAL A 112 1.81 9.39 -9.58
N TYR A 113 1.04 8.59 -10.33
CA TYR A 113 1.43 8.11 -11.65
C TYR A 113 1.49 9.25 -12.66
N MET A 114 2.61 9.36 -13.36
CA MET A 114 2.82 10.29 -14.46
C MET A 114 3.06 9.49 -15.75
N PRO A 115 2.07 9.43 -16.67
CA PRO A 115 2.14 8.57 -17.86
C PRO A 115 3.42 8.74 -18.69
N GLU A 116 3.82 9.98 -18.91
CA GLU A 116 4.99 10.34 -19.73
C GLU A 116 6.33 10.13 -19.01
N SER A 117 6.32 9.86 -17.70
CA SER A 117 7.56 9.65 -16.96
C SER A 117 8.17 8.29 -17.28
N ARG A 118 9.43 8.33 -17.73
CA ARG A 118 10.27 7.13 -17.93
C ARG A 118 11.14 6.81 -16.71
N ARG A 119 11.08 7.63 -15.67
CA ARG A 119 11.91 7.50 -14.45
C ARG A 119 11.18 6.79 -13.32
N GLN A 120 9.85 6.70 -13.39
CA GLN A 120 9.03 6.10 -12.36
C GLN A 120 9.07 4.57 -12.43
N ILE A 121 9.45 3.97 -11.31
CA ILE A 121 9.41 2.53 -11.05
C ILE A 121 8.52 2.32 -9.82
N PHE A 122 7.62 1.34 -9.89
CA PHE A 122 6.63 1.08 -8.84
C PHE A 122 6.91 -0.28 -8.21
N ILE A 123 7.05 -0.32 -6.88
CA ILE A 123 7.17 -1.56 -6.12
C ILE A 123 5.88 -1.72 -5.34
N ILE A 124 5.08 -2.73 -5.70
CA ILE A 124 3.79 -2.96 -5.08
C ILE A 124 3.89 -4.23 -4.25
N THR A 125 3.96 -4.07 -2.92
CA THR A 125 4.00 -5.16 -1.96
C THR A 125 2.59 -5.48 -1.50
N ILE A 126 2.00 -6.53 -2.06
CA ILE A 126 0.64 -6.94 -1.76
C ILE A 126 0.64 -7.65 -0.40
N PRO A 127 -0.04 -7.12 0.62
CA PRO A 127 0.01 -7.68 1.96
C PRO A 127 -0.93 -8.89 2.10
N HIS A 128 -2.17 -8.75 1.64
CA HIS A 128 -3.19 -9.80 1.63
C HIS A 128 -4.20 -9.52 0.51
N THR A 129 -4.66 -10.55 -0.20
CA THR A 129 -5.65 -10.36 -1.28
C THR A 129 -7.07 -10.03 -0.77
N PHE A 130 -7.38 -10.35 0.48
CA PHE A 130 -8.73 -10.18 1.05
C PHE A 130 -9.00 -8.79 1.63
N ARG A 131 -7.95 -7.99 1.90
CA ARG A 131 -8.09 -6.67 2.53
C ARG A 131 -8.56 -5.64 1.50
N ARG A 132 -9.60 -4.89 1.87
CA ARG A 132 -10.17 -3.78 1.09
C ARG A 132 -10.78 -2.73 1.99
N ILE A 133 -11.03 -1.56 1.44
CA ILE A 133 -11.89 -0.51 2.00
C ILE A 133 -13.33 -1.03 1.97
N TRP A 134 -14.02 -0.88 3.10
CA TRP A 134 -15.40 -1.34 3.26
C TRP A 134 -16.15 -0.38 4.19
N PHE A 135 -17.40 -0.10 3.85
CA PHE A 135 -18.32 0.71 4.64
C PHE A 135 -19.45 -0.17 5.15
N ASP A 136 -19.86 0.01 6.41
CA ASP A 136 -21.12 -0.56 6.88
C ASP A 136 -22.34 0.23 6.41
N ASP A 137 -23.52 -0.31 6.76
CA ASP A 137 -24.82 0.25 6.40
C ASP A 137 -25.06 1.65 7.01
N ASP A 138 -24.34 1.99 8.08
CA ASP A 138 -24.39 3.30 8.74
C ASP A 138 -23.44 4.34 8.09
N GLY A 139 -22.59 3.87 7.18
CA GLY A 139 -21.65 4.68 6.41
C GLY A 139 -20.29 4.86 7.09
N VAL A 140 -19.93 4.00 8.04
CA VAL A 140 -18.63 4.02 8.72
C VAL A 140 -17.64 3.11 8.00
N ALA A 141 -16.49 3.67 7.64
CA ALA A 141 -15.42 2.92 6.98
C ALA A 141 -14.62 2.06 7.98
N TYR A 142 -14.42 0.78 7.66
CA TYR A 142 -13.59 -0.13 8.44
C TYR A 142 -12.11 -0.04 8.08
N LYS A 143 -11.24 -0.37 9.05
CA LYS A 143 -9.87 -0.76 8.71
C LYS A 143 -9.95 -2.09 7.95
N ALA A 144 -9.12 -2.29 6.93
CA ALA A 144 -9.26 -3.44 6.03
C ALA A 144 -9.08 -4.81 6.72
N TRP A 145 -8.39 -4.83 7.87
CA TRP A 145 -8.25 -6.03 8.72
C TRP A 145 -9.35 -6.21 9.76
N ALA A 146 -10.17 -5.19 10.01
CA ALA A 146 -11.22 -5.17 11.03
C ALA A 146 -12.61 -5.45 10.44
N ILE A 147 -12.70 -5.80 9.16
CA ILE A 147 -13.97 -6.13 8.50
C ILE A 147 -14.60 -7.33 9.24
N PRO A 148 -15.83 -7.19 9.78
CA PRO A 148 -16.50 -8.29 10.44
C PRO A 148 -16.65 -9.51 9.52
N GLN A 149 -16.47 -10.72 10.06
CA GLN A 149 -16.51 -11.95 9.27
C GLN A 149 -17.82 -12.14 8.48
N LYS A 150 -18.94 -11.62 8.99
CA LYS A 150 -20.24 -11.61 8.28
C LYS A 150 -20.22 -10.84 6.95
N TYR A 151 -19.27 -9.92 6.79
CA TYR A 151 -19.05 -9.13 5.58
C TYR A 151 -17.82 -9.61 4.79
N ASN A 152 -17.17 -10.71 5.22
CA ASN A 152 -16.12 -11.32 4.43
C ASN A 152 -16.72 -11.95 3.17
N TYR A 153 -16.00 -11.78 2.08
CA TYR A 153 -16.41 -12.32 0.80
C TYR A 153 -15.83 -13.72 0.65
N ASN A 154 -16.46 -14.55 -0.16
CA ASN A 154 -15.90 -15.84 -0.51
C ASN A 154 -14.60 -15.70 -1.32
N ASP A 155 -13.83 -16.79 -1.40
CA ASP A 155 -12.52 -16.81 -2.06
C ASP A 155 -12.60 -16.39 -3.54
N TYR A 156 -13.70 -16.74 -4.22
CA TYR A 156 -13.96 -16.32 -5.61
C TYR A 156 -13.98 -14.80 -5.75
N ASN A 157 -14.73 -14.10 -4.89
CA ASN A 157 -14.86 -12.64 -4.95
C ASN A 157 -13.58 -11.94 -4.47
N ILE A 158 -12.86 -12.54 -3.50
CA ILE A 158 -11.54 -12.04 -3.10
C ILE A 158 -10.57 -12.09 -4.28
N TYR A 159 -10.48 -13.24 -4.95
CA TYR A 159 -9.57 -13.41 -6.07
C TYR A 159 -9.98 -12.57 -7.28
N LEU A 160 -11.29 -12.45 -7.57
CA LEU A 160 -11.81 -11.57 -8.62
C LEU A 160 -11.42 -10.11 -8.39
N SER A 161 -11.59 -9.60 -7.16
CA SER A 161 -11.20 -8.23 -6.82
C SER A 161 -9.70 -8.02 -7.00
N PHE A 162 -8.89 -8.96 -6.55
CA PHE A 162 -7.44 -8.93 -6.71
C PHE A 162 -7.04 -8.93 -8.20
N ILE A 163 -7.54 -9.88 -8.99
CA ILE A 163 -7.12 -10.05 -10.38
C ILE A 163 -7.59 -8.87 -11.26
N HIS A 164 -8.72 -8.25 -10.92
CA HIS A 164 -9.21 -7.05 -11.60
C HIS A 164 -8.22 -5.88 -11.40
N GLN A 165 -7.87 -5.59 -10.14
CA GLN A 165 -6.93 -4.52 -9.80
C GLN A 165 -5.53 -4.80 -10.37
N TYR A 166 -5.05 -6.03 -10.25
CA TYR A 166 -3.75 -6.46 -10.78
C TYR A 166 -3.66 -6.26 -12.29
N ASN A 167 -4.65 -6.76 -13.06
CA ASN A 167 -4.64 -6.61 -14.52
C ASN A 167 -4.80 -5.16 -14.96
N MET A 168 -5.66 -4.41 -14.26
CA MET A 168 -5.87 -2.99 -14.53
C MET A 168 -4.56 -2.21 -14.40
N ILE A 169 -3.88 -2.34 -13.25
CA ILE A 169 -2.61 -1.66 -13.00
C ILE A 169 -1.56 -2.05 -14.04
N ASN A 170 -1.38 -3.35 -14.29
CA ASN A 170 -0.36 -3.80 -15.25
C ASN A 170 -0.61 -3.26 -16.67
N LYS A 171 -1.88 -3.11 -17.06
CA LYS A 171 -2.24 -2.60 -18.39
C LYS A 171 -2.10 -1.08 -18.49
N PHE A 172 -2.47 -0.34 -17.46
CA PHE A 172 -2.43 1.13 -17.49
C PHE A 172 -1.03 1.70 -17.20
N VAL A 173 -0.31 1.13 -16.24
CA VAL A 173 1.01 1.62 -15.83
C VAL A 173 2.11 1.08 -16.74
N GLY A 174 1.94 -0.16 -17.20
CA GLY A 174 2.98 -0.96 -17.87
C GLY A 174 3.63 -1.93 -16.89
N ARG A 175 3.53 -3.23 -17.20
CA ARG A 175 4.13 -4.32 -16.40
C ARG A 175 5.64 -4.17 -16.22
N ASP A 176 6.30 -3.56 -17.19
CA ASP A 176 7.73 -3.27 -17.22
C ASP A 176 8.16 -2.25 -16.16
N LYS A 177 7.26 -1.34 -15.74
CA LYS A 177 7.52 -0.35 -14.68
C LYS A 177 7.27 -0.88 -13.26
N ILE A 178 6.70 -2.07 -13.12
CA ILE A 178 6.24 -2.59 -11.83
C ILE A 178 7.09 -3.78 -11.39
N ILE A 179 7.48 -3.78 -10.12
CA ILE A 179 7.97 -4.94 -9.39
C ILE A 179 6.88 -5.38 -8.42
N TRP A 180 6.32 -6.56 -8.64
CA TRP A 180 5.32 -7.14 -7.76
C TRP A 180 5.96 -7.95 -6.65
N GLY A 181 5.63 -7.62 -5.41
CA GLY A 181 6.16 -8.30 -4.24
C GLY A 181 5.08 -8.69 -3.23
N THR A 182 5.44 -9.59 -2.33
CA THR A 182 4.62 -9.93 -1.17
C THR A 182 5.52 -10.42 -0.04
N TRP A 183 5.01 -10.35 1.18
CA TRP A 183 5.66 -11.01 2.31
C TRP A 183 5.19 -12.45 2.38
N GLY A 184 6.10 -13.40 2.54
CA GLY A 184 5.83 -14.84 2.53
C GLY A 184 5.16 -15.32 3.83
N LYS A 185 5.82 -16.26 4.51
CA LYS A 185 5.37 -16.78 5.81
C LYS A 185 5.69 -15.77 6.90
N HIS A 186 4.68 -15.47 7.72
CA HIS A 186 4.78 -14.58 8.87
C HIS A 186 3.91 -15.11 10.02
N SER A 187 4.23 -14.76 11.26
CA SER A 187 3.54 -15.24 12.47
C SER A 187 2.06 -14.83 12.52
N GLN A 188 1.74 -13.62 12.06
CA GLN A 188 0.38 -13.07 12.06
C GLN A 188 -0.37 -13.21 10.74
N ALA A 189 0.30 -13.60 9.65
CA ALA A 189 -0.35 -13.72 8.35
C ALA A 189 0.46 -14.56 7.37
N ILE A 190 -0.22 -15.10 6.36
CA ILE A 190 0.42 -15.81 5.25
C ILE A 190 -0.06 -15.13 3.97
N SER A 191 0.88 -14.80 3.08
CA SER A 191 0.47 -14.34 1.75
C SER A 191 -0.21 -15.46 0.98
N ASN A 192 -1.38 -15.11 0.46
CA ASN A 192 -2.20 -15.93 -0.42
C ASN A 192 -2.18 -15.40 -1.86
N VAL A 193 -1.17 -14.60 -2.21
CA VAL A 193 -0.94 -14.16 -3.58
C VAL A 193 -0.32 -15.31 -4.38
N PRO A 194 -0.82 -15.63 -5.58
CA PRO A 194 -0.20 -16.66 -6.43
C PRO A 194 1.26 -16.32 -6.78
N ASP A 195 2.15 -17.31 -6.66
CA ASP A 195 3.59 -17.12 -6.83
C ASP A 195 3.99 -16.74 -8.27
N ASP A 196 3.18 -17.12 -9.26
CA ASP A 196 3.37 -16.78 -10.68
C ASP A 196 3.04 -15.32 -11.02
N LEU A 197 2.39 -14.58 -10.11
CA LEU A 197 2.00 -13.17 -10.31
C LEU A 197 2.94 -12.17 -9.62
N ILE A 198 3.93 -12.66 -8.89
CA ILE A 198 4.90 -11.87 -8.13
C ILE A 198 6.31 -12.20 -8.56
N GLU A 199 7.23 -11.29 -8.25
CA GLU A 199 8.66 -11.45 -8.51
C GLU A 199 9.42 -11.72 -7.23
N ILE A 200 8.94 -11.17 -6.11
CA ILE A 200 9.61 -11.24 -4.83
C ILE A 200 8.64 -11.74 -3.78
N LYS A 201 9.03 -12.81 -3.09
CA LYS A 201 8.34 -13.36 -1.92
C LYS A 201 9.35 -13.60 -0.82
N LEU A 202 9.32 -12.78 0.23
CA LEU A 202 10.28 -12.90 1.32
C LEU A 202 9.60 -13.31 2.63
N ASN A 203 10.08 -14.40 3.23
CA ASN A 203 9.67 -14.78 4.58
C ASN A 203 10.32 -13.84 5.61
N CYS A 204 9.54 -13.35 6.58
CA CYS A 204 10.08 -12.51 7.64
C CYS A 204 10.96 -13.33 8.59
N VAL A 205 12.18 -12.85 8.82
CA VAL A 205 13.20 -13.51 9.66
C VAL A 205 13.30 -12.89 11.05
N ASP A 206 12.79 -11.68 11.22
CA ASP A 206 12.73 -10.93 12.47
C ASP A 206 11.45 -10.06 12.50
N TYR A 207 11.10 -9.61 13.70
CA TYR A 207 9.82 -8.95 13.96
C TYR A 207 9.97 -7.78 14.94
N THR A 208 9.16 -6.75 14.78
CA THR A 208 9.00 -5.66 15.75
C THR A 208 8.13 -6.10 16.93
N SER A 209 7.98 -5.24 17.95
CA SER A 209 7.12 -5.51 19.12
C SER A 209 5.64 -5.69 18.75
N SER A 210 5.13 -4.97 17.74
CA SER A 210 3.78 -5.20 17.20
C SER A 210 3.72 -6.30 16.15
N HIS A 211 4.79 -7.09 16.01
CA HIS A 211 4.94 -8.18 15.05
C HIS A 211 4.85 -7.73 13.59
N HIS A 212 5.39 -6.56 13.25
CA HIS A 212 5.66 -6.19 11.85
C HIS A 212 7.03 -6.74 11.42
N PRO A 213 7.36 -6.79 10.11
CA PRO A 213 8.70 -7.19 9.67
C PRO A 213 9.77 -6.31 10.32
N GLY A 214 10.76 -6.94 10.93
CA GLY A 214 11.85 -6.25 11.61
C GLY A 214 12.89 -5.65 10.66
N VAL A 215 13.97 -5.15 11.25
CA VAL A 215 15.06 -4.46 10.54
C VAL A 215 15.74 -5.40 9.54
N GLU A 216 16.05 -6.64 9.93
CA GLU A 216 16.75 -7.58 9.05
C GLU A 216 15.85 -8.03 7.90
N SER A 217 14.56 -8.24 8.13
CA SER A 217 13.59 -8.54 7.08
C SER A 217 13.46 -7.40 6.07
N ASN A 218 13.48 -6.15 6.53
CA ASN A 218 13.45 -4.99 5.63
C ASN A 218 14.73 -4.87 4.79
N LYS A 219 15.90 -5.11 5.39
CA LYS A 219 17.17 -5.14 4.65
C LYS A 219 17.17 -6.21 3.57
N LEU A 220 16.83 -7.45 3.92
CA LEU A 220 16.78 -8.56 2.97
C LEU A 220 15.79 -8.27 1.83
N TYR A 221 14.63 -7.70 2.14
CA TYR A 221 13.64 -7.36 1.13
C TYR A 221 14.14 -6.27 0.18
N ALA A 222 14.80 -5.24 0.72
CA ALA A 222 15.43 -4.21 -0.10
C ALA A 222 16.51 -4.78 -1.04
N GLU A 223 17.32 -5.72 -0.58
CA GLU A 223 18.37 -6.36 -1.41
C GLU A 223 17.77 -7.22 -2.53
N GLU A 224 16.71 -8.00 -2.26
CA GLU A 224 15.99 -8.74 -3.31
C GLU A 224 15.41 -7.79 -4.37
N ILE A 225 14.83 -6.66 -3.94
CA ILE A 225 14.34 -5.63 -4.85
C ILE A 225 15.48 -5.02 -5.68
N LYS A 226 16.62 -4.68 -5.06
CA LYS A 226 17.79 -4.14 -5.77
C LYS A 226 18.31 -5.11 -6.82
N ASN A 227 18.33 -6.42 -6.53
CA ASN A 227 18.71 -7.43 -7.50
C ASN A 227 17.80 -7.41 -8.73
N VAL A 228 16.48 -7.29 -8.53
CA VAL A 228 15.52 -7.14 -9.64
C VAL A 228 15.77 -5.82 -10.40
N LEU A 229 15.99 -4.73 -9.68
CA LEU A 229 16.24 -3.41 -10.27
C LEU A 229 17.48 -3.40 -11.18
N GLN A 230 18.59 -3.96 -10.70
CA GLN A 230 19.84 -4.06 -11.45
C GLN A 230 19.73 -4.93 -12.70
N ASN A 231 18.87 -5.97 -12.65
CA ASN A 231 18.66 -6.86 -13.77
C ASN A 231 17.72 -6.26 -14.83
N ARG A 232 16.67 -5.54 -14.42
CA ARG A 232 15.61 -5.05 -15.32
C ARG A 232 15.83 -3.62 -15.83
N PHE A 233 16.40 -2.72 -15.02
CA PHE A 233 16.39 -1.28 -15.29
C PHE A 233 17.79 -0.68 -15.48
N LYS A 234 18.65 -1.38 -16.22
CA LYS A 234 20.03 -0.92 -16.53
C LYS A 234 20.04 0.42 -17.26
#